data_AF-F3FGM9-F1
#
_entry.id   AF-F3FGM9-F1
#
_cell.length_a   1.000
_cell.length_b   1.000
_cell.length_c   1.000
_cell.angle_alpha   90.00
_cell.angle_beta   90.00
_cell.angle_gamma   90.00
#
_symmetry.space_group_name_H-M   'P 1'
#
loop_
_entity.id
_entity.type
_entity.pdbx_description
1 polymer ?
#
loop_
_entity_poly.entity_id
_entity_poly.type
_entity_poly.pdbx_seq_one_letter_code
_entity_poly.pdbx_strand_id
1 'polypeptide(L)'
;MLITLMIGGCGDKQTASAPPVRAVKVETVRAGEGAALRFIGTVRQQERASLAFESAGTLTELRVDIGDSVKPGQVLARLDPQPAQLRLQEAQAALRLARAQALERQRNYQRQQNLLAAG
;
A
#
# COMPACT_ATOMS: atom_id res chain seq x y z
N MET A 1 71.60 -89.54 -48.66
CA MET A 1 72.79 -88.73 -48.35
C MET A 1 72.36 -87.27 -48.25
N LEU A 2 72.41 -86.72 -47.03
CA LEU A 2 72.45 -85.31 -46.60
C LEU A 2 71.40 -84.25 -47.09
N ILE A 3 70.63 -83.75 -46.10
CA ILE A 3 70.41 -82.33 -45.72
C ILE A 3 69.14 -81.57 -46.21
N THR A 4 68.20 -81.44 -45.25
CA THR A 4 67.61 -80.21 -44.64
C THR A 4 67.62 -78.88 -45.41
N LEU A 5 66.48 -78.17 -45.50
CA LEU A 5 66.26 -76.83 -44.86
C LEU A 5 64.81 -76.30 -45.02
N MET A 6 64.27 -75.83 -43.88
CA MET A 6 63.01 -75.08 -43.73
C MET A 6 63.18 -73.59 -44.08
N ILE A 7 62.13 -72.96 -44.61
CA ILE A 7 61.47 -71.75 -44.06
C ILE A 7 60.37 -71.30 -45.04
N GLY A 8 59.12 -71.24 -44.54
CA GLY A 8 58.00 -70.59 -45.20
C GLY A 8 57.87 -69.14 -44.71
N GLY A 9 57.79 -68.20 -45.64
CA GLY A 9 57.43 -66.80 -45.38
C GLY A 9 56.18 -66.46 -46.20
N CYS A 10 55.06 -66.26 -45.52
CA CYS A 10 53.81 -65.80 -46.11
C CYS A 10 53.80 -64.26 -46.05
N GLY A 11 53.64 -63.58 -47.19
CA GLY A 11 53.55 -62.12 -47.27
C GLY A 11 52.24 -61.73 -47.91
N ASP A 12 51.20 -61.59 -47.09
CA ASP A 12 49.85 -61.19 -47.54
C ASP A 12 49.70 -59.67 -47.68
N LYS A 13 48.87 -59.32 -48.67
CA LYS A 13 48.65 -58.01 -49.31
C LYS A 13 48.08 -56.94 -48.38
N GLN A 14 48.58 -55.70 -48.48
CA GLN A 14 47.96 -54.52 -47.89
C GLN A 14 47.32 -53.65 -48.98
N THR A 15 46.01 -53.76 -49.15
CA THR A 15 45.17 -52.81 -49.90
C THR A 15 44.91 -51.60 -49.01
N ALA A 16 45.31 -50.41 -49.44
CA ALA A 16 45.15 -49.18 -48.67
C ALA A 16 43.67 -48.76 -48.58
N SER A 17 43.13 -48.71 -47.37
CA SER A 17 41.79 -48.20 -47.03
C SER A 17 41.86 -46.71 -46.69
N ALA A 18 40.88 -45.93 -47.14
CA ALA A 18 40.80 -44.47 -46.95
C ALA A 18 40.84 -44.08 -45.45
N PRO A 19 41.44 -42.93 -45.09
CA PRO A 19 41.65 -42.58 -43.70
C PRO A 19 40.32 -42.39 -42.94
N PRO A 20 40.24 -42.84 -41.68
CA PRO A 20 38.99 -42.83 -40.93
C PRO A 20 38.56 -41.40 -40.59
N VAL A 21 37.31 -41.06 -40.92
CA VAL A 21 36.66 -39.81 -40.53
C VAL A 21 36.56 -39.75 -39.01
N ARG A 22 37.20 -38.74 -38.40
CA ARG A 22 37.15 -38.51 -36.95
C ARG A 22 35.79 -37.94 -36.59
N ALA A 23 34.99 -38.71 -35.84
CA ALA A 23 33.75 -38.22 -35.28
C ALA A 23 34.04 -37.20 -34.17
N VAL A 24 33.48 -36.01 -34.29
CA VAL A 24 33.50 -34.98 -33.24
C VAL A 24 32.20 -35.01 -32.47
N LYS A 25 32.31 -34.92 -31.13
CA LYS A 25 31.15 -34.87 -30.26
C LYS A 25 30.54 -33.46 -30.31
N VAL A 26 29.28 -33.38 -30.71
CA VAL A 26 28.49 -32.15 -30.69
C VAL A 26 27.36 -32.30 -29.68
N GLU A 27 27.11 -31.24 -28.91
CA GLU A 27 25.94 -31.14 -28.04
C GLU A 27 25.09 -29.94 -28.47
N THR A 28 23.78 -30.15 -28.54
CA THR A 28 22.83 -29.11 -28.93
C THR A 28 22.34 -28.39 -27.68
N VAL A 29 22.75 -27.14 -27.50
CA VAL A 29 22.32 -26.32 -26.35
C VAL A 29 20.95 -25.71 -26.67
N ARG A 30 19.97 -25.94 -25.79
CA ARG A 30 18.69 -25.21 -25.82
C ARG A 30 18.75 -24.05 -24.84
N ALA A 31 18.10 -22.94 -25.16
CA ALA A 31 17.96 -21.83 -24.22
C ALA A 31 17.20 -22.34 -22.98
N GLY A 32 17.85 -22.33 -21.83
CA GLY A 32 17.20 -22.64 -20.56
C GLY A 32 16.20 -21.54 -20.23
N GLU A 33 15.00 -21.90 -19.80
CA GLU A 33 14.07 -20.94 -19.21
C GLU A 33 14.78 -20.32 -17.99
N GLY A 34 14.88 -18.98 -17.98
CA GLY A 34 15.60 -18.24 -16.95
C GLY A 34 15.12 -18.64 -15.55
N ALA A 35 16.08 -18.83 -14.63
CA ALA A 35 15.78 -19.23 -13.26
C ALA A 35 14.73 -18.29 -12.63
N ALA A 36 13.66 -18.85 -12.09
CA ALA A 36 12.64 -18.08 -11.38
C ALA A 36 13.26 -17.43 -10.14
N LEU A 37 13.52 -16.13 -10.22
CA LEU A 37 14.04 -15.34 -9.12
C LEU A 37 12.99 -15.26 -8.01
N ARG A 38 13.28 -15.87 -6.86
CA ARG A 38 12.42 -15.81 -5.66
C ARG A 38 12.92 -14.71 -4.74
N PHE A 39 12.06 -13.76 -4.43
CA PHE A 39 12.33 -12.68 -3.49
C PHE A 39 11.49 -12.85 -2.23
N ILE A 40 12.06 -12.50 -1.08
CA ILE A 40 11.32 -12.41 0.18
C ILE A 40 10.72 -11.00 0.23
N GLY A 41 9.43 -10.90 -0.04
CA GLY A 41 8.65 -9.67 0.07
C GLY A 41 7.72 -9.73 1.27
N THR A 42 7.63 -8.65 2.04
CA THR A 42 6.57 -8.50 3.04
C THR A 42 5.38 -7.80 2.40
N VAL A 43 4.25 -8.49 2.30
CA VAL A 43 2.99 -7.88 1.84
C VAL A 43 2.49 -6.95 2.94
N ARG A 44 2.31 -5.67 2.59
CA ARG A 44 1.70 -4.66 3.46
C ARG A 44 0.49 -4.09 2.75
N GLN A 45 -0.57 -3.85 3.52
CA GLN A 45 -1.78 -3.23 3.01
C GLN A 45 -1.44 -1.84 2.45
N GLN A 46 -1.90 -1.55 1.23
CA GLN A 46 -1.59 -0.31 0.50
C GLN A 46 -2.12 0.94 1.23
N GLU A 47 -3.20 0.79 1.99
CA GLU A 47 -3.84 1.87 2.73
C GLU A 47 -3.92 1.49 4.21
N ARG A 48 -3.20 2.24 5.05
CA ARG A 48 -3.40 2.23 6.50
C ARG A 48 -3.92 3.59 6.92
N ALA A 49 -5.12 3.61 7.50
CA ALA A 49 -5.63 4.78 8.19
C ALA A 49 -5.30 4.65 9.67
N SER A 50 -4.50 5.57 10.21
CA SER A 50 -4.37 5.72 11.66
C SER A 50 -5.59 6.49 12.14
N LEU A 51 -6.55 5.80 12.75
CA LEU A 51 -7.74 6.42 13.32
C LEU A 51 -7.35 7.11 14.63
N ALA A 52 -7.18 8.44 14.56
CA ALA A 52 -7.08 9.30 15.72
C ALA A 52 -8.31 10.20 15.77
N PHE A 53 -8.85 10.43 16.96
CA PHE A 53 -9.96 11.35 17.14
C PHE A 53 -9.45 12.79 16.97
N GLU A 54 -10.09 13.57 16.10
CA GLU A 54 -9.71 14.97 15.80
C GLU A 54 -9.86 15.88 17.03
N SER A 55 -10.79 15.54 17.93
CA SER A 55 -11.01 16.22 19.19
C SER A 55 -10.63 15.35 20.39
N ALA A 56 -9.87 15.90 21.34
CA ALA A 56 -9.68 15.28 22.64
C ALA A 56 -11.03 15.17 23.37
N GLY A 57 -11.40 13.96 23.77
CA GLY A 57 -12.63 13.68 24.52
C GLY A 57 -12.65 12.26 25.04
N THR A 58 -13.47 12.01 26.07
CA THR A 58 -13.60 10.68 26.67
C THR A 58 -14.40 9.77 25.74
N LEU A 59 -13.92 8.56 25.49
CA LEU A 59 -14.64 7.55 24.72
C LEU A 59 -15.85 7.06 25.54
N THR A 60 -17.05 7.20 24.99
CA THR A 60 -18.30 6.72 25.62
C THR A 60 -18.67 5.32 25.13
N GLU A 61 -18.51 5.05 23.84
CA GLU A 61 -18.84 3.76 23.23
C GLU A 61 -17.83 3.40 22.15
N LEU A 62 -17.41 2.14 22.11
CA LEU A 62 -16.71 1.52 20.98
C LEU A 62 -17.62 0.46 20.38
N ARG A 63 -17.88 0.54 19.07
CA ARG A 63 -18.88 -0.28 18.37
C ARG A 63 -18.28 -1.33 17.43
N VAL A 64 -16.96 -1.49 17.48
CA VAL A 64 -16.19 -2.38 16.60
C VAL A 64 -15.10 -3.07 17.40
N ASP A 65 -14.80 -4.32 17.05
CA ASP A 65 -13.73 -5.10 17.66
C ASP A 65 -12.58 -5.33 16.65
N ILE A 66 -11.46 -5.84 17.17
CA ILE A 66 -10.26 -6.12 16.41
C ILE A 66 -10.56 -7.22 15.38
N GLY A 67 -10.45 -6.87 14.09
CA GLY A 67 -10.69 -7.79 12.98
C GLY A 67 -12.00 -7.57 12.24
N ASP A 68 -12.86 -6.67 12.73
CA ASP A 68 -14.11 -6.34 12.05
C ASP A 68 -13.89 -5.59 10.73
N SER A 69 -14.67 -5.95 9.71
CA SER A 69 -14.71 -5.22 8.44
C SER A 69 -15.66 -4.02 8.54
N VAL A 70 -15.14 -2.82 8.30
CA VAL A 70 -15.90 -1.56 8.43
C VAL A 70 -16.16 -0.91 7.08
N LYS A 71 -17.29 -0.22 6.96
CA LYS A 71 -17.69 0.51 5.74
C LYS A 71 -17.45 2.02 5.88
N PRO A 72 -17.26 2.76 4.78
CA PRO A 72 -17.21 4.21 4.81
C PRO A 72 -18.46 4.81 5.46
N GLY A 73 -18.29 5.77 6.38
CA GLY A 73 -19.38 6.41 7.11
C GLY A 73 -19.93 5.64 8.32
N GLN A 74 -19.41 4.44 8.61
CA GLN A 74 -19.80 3.68 9.80
C GLN A 74 -19.27 4.35 11.07
N VAL A 75 -20.15 4.54 12.05
CA VAL A 75 -19.75 5.04 13.37
C VAL A 75 -19.02 3.95 14.13
N LEU A 76 -17.70 4.12 14.29
CA LEU A 76 -16.83 3.17 14.97
C LEU A 76 -16.82 3.38 16.49
N ALA A 77 -16.86 4.65 16.89
CA ALA A 77 -16.74 5.07 18.28
C ALA A 77 -17.54 6.37 18.50
N ARG A 78 -18.01 6.58 19.72
CA ARG A 78 -18.67 7.81 20.14
C ARG A 78 -17.91 8.41 21.32
N LEU A 79 -17.55 9.69 21.21
CA LEU A 79 -16.98 10.47 22.30
C LEU A 79 -18.10 11.14 23.09
N ASP A 80 -17.82 11.48 24.35
CA ASP A 80 -18.76 12.20 25.21
C ASP A 80 -19.10 13.56 24.58
N PRO A 81 -20.37 13.80 24.21
CA PRO A 81 -20.77 15.03 23.55
C PRO A 81 -20.92 16.22 24.54
N GLN A 82 -20.91 16.00 25.86
CA GLN A 82 -21.19 17.03 26.85
C GLN A 82 -20.32 18.29 26.69
N PRO A 83 -18.98 18.21 26.55
CA PRO A 83 -18.14 19.40 26.43
C PRO A 83 -18.43 20.20 25.15
N ALA A 84 -18.73 19.51 24.04
CA ALA A 84 -19.06 20.15 22.78
C ALA A 84 -20.44 20.83 22.85
N GLN A 85 -21.42 20.20 23.49
CA GLN A 85 -22.75 20.76 23.70
C GLN A 85 -22.71 22.01 24.57
N LEU A 86 -21.92 22.00 25.66
CA LEU A 86 -21.74 23.17 26.53
C LEU A 86 -21.13 24.34 25.76
N ARG A 87 -20.05 24.11 24.99
CA ARG A 87 -19.44 25.15 24.13
C ARG A 87 -20.43 25.72 23.10
N LEU A 88 -21.27 24.86 22.51
CA LEU A 88 -22.32 25.30 21.59
C LEU A 88 -23.34 26.19 22.29
N GLN A 89 -23.79 25.81 23.49
CA GLN A 89 -24.75 26.61 24.27
C GLN A 89 -24.16 27.98 24.67
N GLU A 90 -22.89 28.01 25.09
CA GLU A 90 -22.17 29.25 25.40
C GLU A 90 -22.09 30.17 24.18
N ALA A 91 -21.70 29.64 23.01
CA ALA A 91 -21.62 30.41 21.78
C ALA A 91 -23.00 30.95 21.35
N GLN A 92 -24.05 30.15 21.50
CA GLN A 92 -25.42 30.59 21.23
C GLN A 92 -25.89 31.68 22.19
N ALA A 93 -25.53 31.59 23.48
CA ALA A 93 -25.85 32.61 24.46
C ALA A 93 -25.12 33.93 24.16
N ALA A 94 -23.84 33.88 23.82
CA ALA A 94 -23.05 35.04 23.40
C ALA A 94 -23.65 35.71 22.16
N LEU A 95 -24.10 34.92 21.17
CA LEU A 95 -24.79 35.44 19.99
C LEU A 95 -26.09 36.16 20.34
N ARG A 96 -26.91 35.58 21.23
CA ARG A 96 -28.16 36.23 21.69
C ARG A 96 -27.89 37.55 22.40
N LEU A 97 -26.88 37.60 23.26
CA LEU A 97 -26.46 38.80 23.97
C LEU A 97 -26.03 39.89 22.97
N ALA A 98 -25.16 39.56 22.03
CA ALA A 98 -24.67 40.50 21.03
C ALA A 98 -25.81 41.09 20.18
N ARG A 99 -26.78 40.25 19.79
CA ARG A 99 -27.98 40.69 19.05
C ARG A 99 -28.85 41.63 19.88
N ALA A 100 -29.08 41.32 21.15
CA ALA A 100 -29.86 42.17 22.05
C ALA A 100 -29.20 43.54 22.23
N GLN A 101 -27.89 43.58 22.43
CA GLN A 101 -27.11 44.82 22.55
C GLN A 101 -27.09 45.63 21.26
N ALA A 102 -27.03 44.99 20.09
CA ALA A 102 -27.11 45.67 18.81
C ALA A 102 -28.49 46.34 18.61
N LEU A 103 -29.56 45.60 18.92
CA LEU A 103 -30.93 46.11 18.85
C LEU A 103 -31.16 47.28 19.81
N GLU A 104 -30.66 47.17 21.05
CA GLU A 104 -30.74 48.25 22.03
C GLU A 104 -30.02 49.52 21.53
N ARG A 105 -28.78 49.38 21.06
CA ARG A 105 -28.00 50.49 20.50
C ARG A 105 -28.69 51.14 19.31
N GLN A 106 -29.29 50.34 18.42
CA GLN A 106 -30.05 50.85 17.29
C GLN A 106 -31.28 51.66 17.74
N ARG A 107 -32.06 51.15 18.72
CA ARG A 107 -33.22 51.87 19.26
C ARG A 107 -32.81 53.17 19.96
N ASN A 108 -31.71 53.15 20.71
CA ASN A 108 -31.20 54.33 21.39
C ASN A 108 -30.75 55.40 20.38
N TYR A 109 -30.09 54.98 19.30
CA TYR A 109 -29.69 55.88 18.21
C TYR A 109 -30.90 56.52 17.51
N GLN A 110 -31.92 55.72 17.16
CA GLN A 110 -33.16 56.23 16.57
C GLN A 110 -33.86 57.24 17.49
N ARG A 111 -33.92 56.96 18.79
CA ARG A 111 -34.50 57.89 19.78
C ARG A 111 -33.75 59.23 19.81
N GLN A 112 -32.42 59.20 19.81
CA GLN A 112 -31.61 60.42 19.81
C GLN A 112 -31.85 61.25 18.55
N GLN A 113 -31.92 60.61 17.37
CA GLN A 113 -32.25 61.31 16.12
C GLN A 113 -33.63 61.98 16.17
N ASN A 114 -34.65 61.27 16.67
CA ASN A 114 -36.00 61.82 16.79
C ASN A 114 -36.07 63.03 17.73
N LEU A 115 -35.31 63.01 18.84
CA LEU A 115 -35.24 64.13 19.77
C LEU A 115 -34.55 65.35 19.16
N LEU A 116 -33.50 65.15 18.35
CA LEU A 116 -32.82 66.23 17.64
C LEU A 116 -33.68 66.85 16.53
N ALA A 117 -34.56 66.07 15.89
CA ALA A 117 -35.45 66.56 14.84
C ALA A 117 -36.70 67.27 15.38
N ALA A 118 -37.05 67.02 16.65
CA ALA A 118 -38.24 67.57 17.31
C ALA A 118 -37.97 68.85 18.14
N GLY A 119 -36.71 69.22 18.34
CA GLY A 119 -36.28 70.47 18.98
C GLY A 119 -35.75 71.46 17.96
#